data_AF-A0A4R4C451-F1
#
_entry.id   AF-A0A4R4C451-F1
#
_cell.length_a   1.000
_cell.length_b   1.000
_cell.length_c   1.000
_cell.angle_alpha   90.00
_cell.angle_beta   90.00
_cell.angle_gamma   90.00
#
_symmetry.space_group_name_H-M   'P 1'
#
loop_
_entity.id
_entity.type
_entity.pdbx_description
1 polymer ?
#
loop_
_entity_poly.entity_id
_entity_poly.type
_entity_poly.pdbx_seq_one_letter_code
_entity_poly.pdbx_strand_id
1 'polypeptide(L)'
;MDNTKLTARLASGLLVIAVIELLALLFGYGFASSMDDPYMGLRVLITALFWAAGLSIIGVIATIACLSIDQQARGGTIYWALALHGLIVLPGLFLYFH
;
A
#
# COMPACT_ATOMS: atom_id res chain seq x y z
N MET A 1 13.04 -24.55 -7.71
CA MET A 1 13.40 -23.22 -7.19
C MET A 1 13.14 -23.26 -5.69
N ASP A 2 14.06 -22.81 -4.86
CA ASP A 2 13.88 -22.78 -3.40
C ASP A 2 12.74 -21.81 -3.06
N ASN A 3 11.66 -22.32 -2.43
CA ASN A 3 10.48 -21.54 -2.09
C ASN A 3 10.86 -20.32 -1.24
N THR A 4 11.83 -20.46 -0.36
CA THR A 4 12.35 -19.38 0.51
C THR A 4 12.87 -18.18 -0.30
N LYS A 5 13.59 -18.44 -1.40
CA LYS A 5 14.11 -17.39 -2.29
C LYS A 5 13.01 -16.69 -3.07
N LEU A 6 11.98 -17.43 -3.47
CA LEU A 6 10.81 -16.87 -4.14
C LEU A 6 10.04 -15.96 -3.17
N THR A 7 9.76 -16.42 -1.95
CA THR A 7 9.02 -15.65 -0.95
C THR A 7 9.75 -14.37 -0.55
N ALA A 8 11.08 -14.42 -0.40
CA ALA A 8 11.89 -13.23 -0.13
C ALA A 8 11.81 -12.18 -1.26
N ARG A 9 11.81 -12.62 -2.52
CA ARG A 9 11.64 -11.72 -3.68
C ARG A 9 10.24 -11.12 -3.72
N LEU A 10 9.21 -11.91 -3.45
CA LEU A 10 7.83 -11.44 -3.37
C LEU A 10 7.65 -10.41 -2.25
N ALA A 11 8.17 -10.70 -1.05
CA ALA A 11 8.12 -9.77 0.08
C ALA A 11 8.84 -8.45 -0.24
N SER A 12 10.00 -8.50 -0.88
CA SER A 12 10.70 -7.29 -1.33
C SER A 12 9.93 -6.53 -2.40
N GLY A 13 9.28 -7.24 -3.34
CA GLY A 13 8.46 -6.62 -4.39
C GLY A 13 7.25 -5.91 -3.80
N LEU A 14 6.53 -6.56 -2.88
CA LEU A 14 5.40 -5.98 -2.16
C LEU A 14 5.82 -4.73 -1.36
N LEU A 15 6.96 -4.81 -0.67
CA LEU A 15 7.51 -3.65 0.04
C LEU A 15 7.78 -2.46 -0.90
N VAL A 16 8.38 -2.71 -2.07
CA VAL A 16 8.65 -1.66 -3.06
C VAL A 16 7.34 -1.06 -3.59
N ILE A 17 6.31 -1.87 -3.84
CA ILE A 17 5.00 -1.40 -4.27
C ILE A 17 4.40 -0.46 -3.21
N ALA A 18 4.41 -0.86 -1.93
CA ALA A 18 3.91 -0.01 -0.84
C ALA A 18 4.65 1.34 -0.76
N VAL A 19 5.97 1.36 -0.99
CA VAL A 19 6.74 2.61 -1.05
C VAL A 19 6.34 3.47 -2.25
N ILE A 20 6.10 2.86 -3.42
CA ILE A 20 5.63 3.59 -4.60
C ILE A 20 4.23 4.19 -4.35
N GLU A 21 3.33 3.45 -3.70
CA GLU A 21 2.00 3.94 -3.30
C GLU A 21 2.12 5.16 -2.36
N LEU A 22 2.99 5.10 -1.36
CA LEU A 22 3.24 6.23 -0.45
C LEU A 22 3.80 7.45 -1.18
N LEU A 23 4.74 7.26 -2.10
CA LEU A 23 5.29 8.35 -2.91
C LEU A 23 4.20 8.96 -3.79
N ALA A 24 3.37 8.14 -4.44
CA ALA A 24 2.25 8.61 -5.25
C ALA A 24 1.26 9.44 -4.42
N LEU A 25 0.94 9.01 -3.20
CA LEU A 25 0.10 9.76 -2.27
C LEU A 25 0.77 11.07 -1.82
N LEU A 26 2.07 11.07 -1.55
CA LEU A 26 2.81 12.28 -1.19
C LEU A 26 2.79 13.32 -2.32
N PHE A 27 3.02 12.89 -3.56
CA PHE A 27 2.91 13.76 -4.73
C PHE A 27 1.47 14.23 -4.95
N GLY A 28 0.49 13.35 -4.80
CA GLY A 28 -0.93 13.69 -4.89
C GLY A 28 -1.35 14.73 -3.85
N TYR A 29 -0.88 14.59 -2.62
CA TYR A 29 -1.07 15.58 -1.55
C TYR A 29 -0.39 16.91 -1.89
N GLY A 30 0.87 16.89 -2.33
CA GLY A 30 1.58 18.12 -2.73
C GLY A 30 0.83 18.87 -3.82
N PHE A 31 0.37 18.17 -4.86
CA PHE A 31 -0.41 18.76 -5.94
C PHE A 31 -1.76 19.31 -5.44
N ALA A 32 -2.50 18.52 -4.66
CA ALA A 32 -3.77 18.95 -4.07
C ALA A 32 -3.61 20.20 -3.18
N SER A 33 -2.54 20.27 -2.38
CA SER A 33 -2.26 21.38 -1.47
C SER A 33 -1.88 22.69 -2.17
N SER A 34 -1.44 22.60 -3.43
CA SER A 34 -1.08 23.75 -4.26
C SER A 34 -2.24 24.31 -5.10
N MET A 35 -3.43 23.69 -5.04
CA MET A 35 -4.59 24.16 -5.81
C MET A 35 -5.23 25.38 -5.18
N ASP A 36 -5.58 26.37 -6.02
CA ASP A 36 -6.30 27.57 -5.58
C ASP A 36 -7.71 27.26 -5.05
N ASP A 37 -8.38 26.26 -5.66
CA ASP A 37 -9.67 25.75 -5.17
C ASP A 37 -9.45 24.57 -4.21
N PRO A 38 -9.74 24.74 -2.90
CA PRO A 38 -9.52 23.71 -1.90
C PRO A 38 -10.43 22.49 -2.09
N TYR A 39 -11.63 22.65 -2.66
CA TYR A 39 -12.55 21.53 -2.89
C TYR A 39 -12.06 20.62 -4.03
N MET A 40 -11.46 21.22 -5.07
CA MET A 40 -10.80 20.48 -6.13
C MET A 40 -9.58 19.72 -5.62
N GLY A 41 -8.75 20.37 -4.79
CA GLY A 41 -7.61 19.72 -4.13
C GLY A 41 -8.06 18.52 -3.29
N LEU A 42 -9.09 18.70 -2.46
CA LEU A 42 -9.66 17.61 -1.65
C LEU A 42 -10.16 16.45 -2.51
N ARG A 43 -10.87 16.72 -3.61
CA ARG A 43 -11.39 15.69 -4.51
C ARG A 43 -10.26 14.87 -5.15
N VAL A 44 -9.17 15.53 -5.56
CA VAL A 44 -7.98 14.85 -6.11
C VAL A 44 -7.33 13.96 -5.06
N LEU A 45 -7.15 14.45 -3.83
CA LEU A 45 -6.56 13.70 -2.74
C LEU A 45 -7.40 12.46 -2.38
N ILE A 46 -8.72 12.61 -2.26
CA ILE A 46 -9.65 11.49 -2.00
C ILE A 46 -9.55 10.45 -3.12
N THR A 47 -9.53 10.89 -4.38
CA THR A 47 -9.42 9.99 -5.53
C THR A 47 -8.10 9.21 -5.49
N ALA A 48 -6.98 9.89 -5.23
CA ALA A 48 -5.67 9.25 -5.12
C ALA A 48 -5.64 8.22 -3.97
N LEU A 49 -6.21 8.57 -2.82
CA LEU A 49 -6.29 7.71 -1.65
C LEU A 49 -7.15 6.47 -1.90
N PHE A 50 -8.28 6.62 -2.59
CA PHE A 50 -9.15 5.50 -2.94
C PHE A 50 -8.43 4.49 -3.85
N TRP A 51 -7.73 4.96 -4.89
CA TRP A 51 -6.95 4.09 -5.77
C TRP A 51 -5.78 3.41 -5.06
N ALA A 52 -5.04 4.16 -4.23
CA ALA A 52 -3.94 3.61 -3.45
C ALA A 52 -4.43 2.54 -2.45
N ALA A 53 -5.56 2.77 -1.79
CA ALA A 53 -6.15 1.78 -0.88
C ALA A 53 -6.59 0.52 -1.64
N GLY A 54 -7.19 0.66 -2.82
CA GLY A 54 -7.57 -0.48 -3.66
C GLY A 54 -6.38 -1.37 -4.06
N LEU A 55 -5.29 -0.76 -4.52
CA LEU A 55 -4.06 -1.49 -4.84
C LEU A 55 -3.42 -2.11 -3.59
N SER A 56 -3.41 -1.37 -2.50
CA SER A 56 -2.81 -1.80 -1.25
C SER A 56 -3.54 -2.98 -0.61
N ILE A 57 -4.87 -3.11 -0.78
CA ILE A 57 -5.63 -4.31 -0.37
C ILE A 57 -5.07 -5.57 -1.05
N ILE A 58 -4.73 -5.48 -2.34
CA ILE A 58 -4.12 -6.59 -3.07
C ILE A 58 -2.76 -6.96 -2.44
N GLY A 59 -1.98 -5.93 -2.08
CA GLY A 59 -0.71 -6.09 -1.37
C GLY A 59 -0.88 -6.81 -0.01
N VAL A 60 -1.86 -6.42 0.80
CA VAL A 60 -2.19 -7.11 2.07
C VAL A 60 -2.52 -8.57 1.83
N ILE A 61 -3.43 -8.87 0.89
CA ILE A 61 -3.85 -10.25 0.58
C ILE A 61 -2.65 -11.09 0.12
N ALA A 62 -1.83 -10.55 -0.79
CA ALA A 62 -0.63 -11.23 -1.26
C ALA A 62 0.37 -11.51 -0.14
N THR A 63 0.54 -10.56 0.79
CA THR A 63 1.43 -10.70 1.94
C THR A 63 0.95 -11.78 2.91
N ILE A 64 -0.36 -11.82 3.21
CA ILE A 64 -0.99 -12.86 4.04
C ILE A 64 -0.86 -14.24 3.37
N ALA A 65 -1.08 -14.32 2.06
CA ALA A 65 -0.93 -15.56 1.31
C ALA A 65 0.52 -16.08 1.32
N CYS A 66 1.53 -15.20 1.22
CA CYS A 66 2.93 -15.61 1.39
C CYS A 66 3.19 -16.16 2.80
N LEU A 67 2.70 -15.48 3.84
CA LEU A 67 2.88 -15.90 5.23
C LEU A 67 2.19 -17.23 5.57
N SER A 68 1.10 -17.56 4.86
CA SER A 68 0.38 -18.82 5.06
C SER A 68 1.06 -20.01 4.38
N ILE A 69 1.74 -19.77 3.25
CA ILE A 69 2.46 -20.80 2.48
C ILE A 69 3.85 -21.07 3.05
N ASP A 70 4.55 -20.02 3.50
CA ASP A 70 5.94 -20.11 3.94
C ASP A 70 6.14 -19.36 5.27
N GLN A 71 6.02 -20.09 6.37
CA GLN A 71 6.22 -19.53 7.71
C GLN A 71 7.69 -19.17 7.99
N GLN A 72 8.66 -19.69 7.22
CA GLN A 72 10.06 -19.27 7.32
C GLN A 72 10.31 -17.93 6.63
N ALA A 73 9.42 -17.50 5.74
CA ALA A 73 9.46 -16.16 5.15
C ALA A 73 9.05 -15.02 6.10
N ARG A 74 8.81 -15.32 7.40
CA ARG A 74 8.60 -14.37 8.51
C ARG A 74 9.85 -13.50 8.82
N GLY A 75 10.52 -12.99 7.81
CA GLY A 75 11.56 -11.98 7.93
C GLY A 75 10.96 -10.58 8.08
N GLY A 76 11.74 -9.62 8.55
CA GLY A 76 11.27 -8.23 8.77
C GLY A 76 10.61 -7.61 7.53
N THR A 77 11.08 -7.93 6.32
CA THR A 77 10.58 -7.37 5.05
C THR A 77 9.10 -7.63 4.82
N ILE A 78 8.61 -8.85 5.10
CA ILE A 78 7.21 -9.21 4.83
C ILE A 78 6.27 -8.52 5.82
N TYR A 79 6.70 -8.36 7.07
CA TYR A 79 5.95 -7.62 8.08
C TYR A 79 5.91 -6.12 7.79
N TRP A 80 7.00 -5.55 7.29
CA TRP A 80 7.03 -4.17 6.83
C TRP A 80 6.10 -3.95 5.62
N ALA A 81 6.10 -4.86 4.64
CA ALA A 81 5.18 -4.80 3.52
C ALA A 81 3.71 -4.85 4.01
N LEU A 82 3.40 -5.77 4.93
CA LEU A 82 2.06 -5.87 5.52
C LEU A 82 1.65 -4.58 6.24
N ALA A 83 2.55 -4.02 7.05
CA ALA A 83 2.29 -2.81 7.84
C ALA A 83 2.07 -1.58 6.94
N LEU A 84 2.92 -1.39 5.92
CA LEU A 84 2.78 -0.26 5.00
C LEU A 84 1.51 -0.37 4.16
N HIS A 85 1.21 -1.57 3.65
CA HIS A 85 -0.04 -1.75 2.92
C HIS A 85 -1.26 -1.52 3.84
N GLY A 86 -1.26 -2.10 5.04
CA GLY A 86 -2.31 -1.88 6.03
C GLY A 86 -2.52 -0.39 6.37
N LEU A 87 -1.43 0.37 6.51
CA LEU A 87 -1.50 1.82 6.77
C LEU A 87 -2.17 2.60 5.63
N ILE A 88 -1.97 2.19 4.39
CA ILE A 88 -2.59 2.82 3.20
C ILE A 88 -4.07 2.40 3.08
N VAL A 89 -4.39 1.15 3.41
CA VAL A 89 -5.75 0.60 3.31
C VAL A 89 -6.70 1.27 4.30
N LEU A 90 -6.28 1.47 5.55
CA LEU A 90 -7.13 2.03 6.62
C LEU A 90 -7.81 3.37 6.27
N PRO A 91 -7.09 4.41 5.83
CA PRO A 91 -7.72 5.69 5.48
C PRO A 91 -8.65 5.59 4.27
N GLY A 92 -8.33 4.74 3.27
CA GLY A 92 -9.24 4.50 2.15
C GLY A 92 -10.51 3.76 2.54
N LEU A 93 -10.42 2.75 3.42
CA LEU A 93 -11.60 2.08 3.98
C LEU A 93 -12.45 3.05 4.81
N PHE A 94 -11.82 3.91 5.62
CA PHE A 94 -12.54 4.90 6.41
C PHE A 94 -13.41 5.80 5.53
N LEU A 95 -12.84 6.34 4.44
CA LEU A 95 -13.55 7.16 3.46
C LEU A 95 -14.58 6.39 2.63
N TYR A 96 -14.44 5.08 2.48
CA TYR A 96 -15.43 4.28 1.78
C TYR A 96 -16.69 4.08 2.63
N PHE A 97 -16.54 3.99 3.95
CA PHE A 97 -17.64 3.74 4.88
C PHE A 97 -18.24 4.99 5.53
N HIS A 98 -17.61 6.17 5.40
CA HIS A 98 -18.06 7.45 5.98
C HIS A 98 -18.06 8.54 4.91
#